data_AF-A0A397A1B2-F1
#
_entry.id   AF-A0A397A1B2-F1
#
_cell.length_a   1.000
_cell.length_b   1.000
_cell.length_c   1.000
_cell.angle_alpha   90.00
_cell.angle_beta   90.00
_cell.angle_gamma   90.00
#
_symmetry.space_group_name_H-M   'P 1'
#
loop_
_entity.id
_entity.type
_entity.pdbx_description
1 polymer ?
#
loop_
_entity_poly.entity_id
_entity_poly.type
_entity_poly.pdbx_seq_one_letter_code
_entity_poly.pdbx_strand_id
1 'polypeptide(L)'
;MDVNDSAVLQEKDRVIVLLNETAKAFQFQVASLQGQLTLATNQLAQRDMVVHDLQQHVQDLKNASADQVPVMSYSSTASQLNVVIRRQDKQLQEKATATVTTDACLSARDYSENQLISLRDDAIEAKAKELKLVTDANDGLRAQLDALEIEVEIDVELKTKALERQSQNLTTSLEKLQVEREGIREELSATRLKARVEVEGMQGELIQRRTKQYELTLKLHETESQLHTLRSTTEGLDEELQATRSRMHELDRLYADAKRWKADMTATLDAMSQENSHLQRTLAVDTKRFQVESAALHDQLKELERFVQTQAIQLGKADDAKASAAQDMQKMNHQIEGMQERIHGLVAEANAETKRREKRVAYVAGEIAHEQLQQLQANSQSMLAGCYVEHKKLQDGKNKLKQLLEQLEAECKREQLGKSQLLQASYNILGHHKGHLVDCWLSDADLPILVRYFQALDSPLDVLDLRSNRITDQGTKHLLLLLQPRRALFMSINLQENYISPQGIRLLATGMEGMGYSIVIQDGRVEATDTSGRVLIVDVSNNKDAAALVFTPSSVKLAKVKTLKPASVSKPGR
;
A
#
# COMPACT_ATOMS: atom_id res chain seq x y z
N MET A 1 -35.37 -44.01 -11.82
CA MET A 1 -34.85 -44.23 -10.45
C MET A 1 -34.74 -42.90 -9.66
N ASP A 2 -35.51 -41.90 -10.08
CA ASP A 2 -35.04 -40.52 -10.22
C ASP A 2 -35.19 -39.72 -8.91
N VAL A 3 -36.01 -40.23 -8.00
CA VAL A 3 -36.24 -39.66 -6.66
C VAL A 3 -34.97 -39.75 -5.81
N ASN A 4 -34.19 -40.83 -5.93
CA ASN A 4 -32.89 -40.94 -5.24
C ASN A 4 -31.88 -39.95 -5.82
N ASP A 5 -31.78 -39.85 -7.15
CA ASP A 5 -30.80 -38.99 -7.82
C ASP A 5 -31.09 -37.50 -7.55
N SER A 6 -32.37 -37.12 -7.50
CA SER A 6 -32.80 -35.77 -7.10
C SER A 6 -32.48 -35.45 -5.63
N ALA A 7 -32.69 -36.40 -4.71
CA ALA A 7 -32.32 -36.23 -3.29
C ALA A 7 -30.80 -36.15 -3.09
N VAL A 8 -30.03 -36.96 -3.82
CA VAL A 8 -28.55 -36.92 -3.82
C VAL A 8 -28.04 -35.59 -4.39
N LEU A 9 -28.68 -35.05 -5.44
CA LEU A 9 -28.37 -33.72 -5.98
C LEU A 9 -28.60 -32.62 -4.94
N GLN A 10 -29.77 -32.60 -4.28
CA GLN A 10 -30.09 -31.60 -3.26
C GLN A 10 -29.13 -31.64 -2.05
N GLU A 11 -28.80 -32.84 -1.54
CA GLU A 11 -27.86 -32.95 -0.42
C GLU A 11 -26.42 -32.63 -0.87
N LYS A 12 -26.03 -32.94 -2.12
CA LYS A 12 -24.75 -32.51 -2.72
C LYS A 12 -24.67 -30.98 -2.82
N ASP A 13 -25.70 -30.30 -3.30
CA ASP A 13 -25.73 -28.82 -3.37
C ASP A 13 -25.68 -28.20 -1.95
N ARG A 14 -26.39 -28.78 -0.99
CA ARG A 14 -26.36 -28.38 0.42
C ARG A 14 -24.97 -28.56 1.06
N VAL A 15 -24.29 -29.67 0.79
CA VAL A 15 -22.92 -29.92 1.26
C VAL A 15 -21.93 -28.93 0.61
N ILE A 16 -22.10 -28.60 -0.67
CA ILE A 16 -21.30 -27.56 -1.34
C ILE A 16 -21.50 -26.19 -0.69
N VAL A 17 -22.75 -25.80 -0.38
CA VAL A 17 -23.04 -24.55 0.35
C VAL A 17 -22.37 -24.55 1.72
N LEU A 18 -22.52 -25.61 2.52
CA LEU A 18 -21.91 -25.72 3.85
C LEU A 18 -20.37 -25.68 3.81
N LEU A 19 -19.74 -26.35 2.84
CA LEU A 19 -18.29 -26.28 2.62
C LEU A 19 -17.85 -24.88 2.17
N ASN A 20 -18.65 -24.17 1.37
CA ASN A 20 -18.34 -22.81 0.96
C ASN A 20 -18.57 -21.78 2.08
N GLU A 21 -19.53 -21.98 2.97
CA GLU A 21 -19.67 -21.18 4.20
C GLU A 21 -18.53 -21.42 5.19
N THR A 22 -18.11 -22.68 5.34
CA THR A 22 -16.93 -23.05 6.13
C THR A 22 -15.65 -22.41 5.56
N ALA A 23 -15.45 -22.47 4.24
CA ALA A 23 -14.32 -21.84 3.57
C ALA A 23 -14.33 -20.30 3.68
N LYS A 24 -15.50 -19.64 3.58
CA LYS A 24 -15.64 -18.19 3.86
C LYS A 24 -15.20 -17.86 5.28
N ALA A 25 -15.64 -18.65 6.27
CA ALA A 25 -15.28 -18.45 7.68
C ALA A 25 -13.78 -18.60 7.91
N PHE A 26 -13.14 -19.65 7.37
CA PHE A 26 -11.70 -19.82 7.44
C PHE A 26 -10.93 -18.71 6.72
N GLN A 27 -11.36 -18.25 5.54
CA GLN A 27 -10.71 -17.12 4.85
C GLN A 27 -10.77 -15.82 5.65
N PHE A 28 -11.90 -15.53 6.30
CA PHE A 28 -12.02 -14.37 7.20
C PHE A 28 -11.11 -14.51 8.43
N GLN A 29 -10.96 -15.73 8.96
CA GLN A 29 -10.07 -16.03 10.07
C GLN A 29 -8.58 -15.92 9.67
N VAL A 30 -8.18 -16.38 8.48
CA VAL A 30 -6.84 -16.18 7.90
C VAL A 30 -6.53 -14.68 7.79
N ALA A 31 -7.40 -13.89 7.17
CA ALA A 31 -7.18 -12.46 6.97
C ALA A 31 -7.05 -11.71 8.31
N SER A 32 -7.89 -12.07 9.30
CA SER A 32 -7.82 -11.53 10.66
C SER A 32 -6.49 -11.89 11.36
N LEU A 33 -6.02 -13.13 11.24
CA LEU A 33 -4.76 -13.58 11.82
C LEU A 33 -3.53 -12.96 11.13
N GLN A 34 -3.57 -12.77 9.80
CA GLN A 34 -2.53 -12.06 9.03
C GLN A 34 -2.43 -10.58 9.46
N GLY A 35 -3.57 -9.90 9.64
CA GLY A 35 -3.60 -8.54 10.16
C GLY A 35 -3.03 -8.44 11.58
N GLN A 36 -3.38 -9.38 12.46
CA GLN A 36 -2.84 -9.47 13.83
C GLN A 36 -1.33 -9.77 13.84
N LEU A 37 -0.85 -10.67 12.99
CA LEU A 37 0.57 -11.01 12.86
C LEU A 37 1.40 -9.82 12.35
N THR A 38 0.84 -9.04 11.41
CA THR A 38 1.47 -7.81 10.90
C THR A 38 1.58 -6.76 12.00
N LEU A 39 0.49 -6.51 12.73
CA LEU A 39 0.47 -5.55 13.84
C LEU A 39 1.43 -5.96 14.98
N ALA A 40 1.45 -7.24 15.36
CA ALA A 40 2.40 -7.77 16.34
C ALA A 40 3.86 -7.68 15.87
N THR A 41 4.12 -7.86 14.56
CA THR A 41 5.47 -7.72 13.97
C THR A 41 5.96 -6.27 14.02
N ASN A 42 5.09 -5.30 13.74
CA ASN A 42 5.43 -3.87 13.82
C ASN A 42 5.67 -3.43 15.27
N GLN A 43 4.86 -3.90 16.22
CA GLN A 43 5.06 -3.66 17.66
C GLN A 43 6.36 -4.28 18.19
N LEU A 44 6.79 -5.42 17.63
CA LEU A 44 8.08 -6.02 17.96
C LEU A 44 9.22 -5.10 17.50
N ALA A 45 9.24 -4.71 16.22
CA ALA A 45 10.29 -3.86 15.66
C ALA A 45 10.41 -2.49 16.37
N GLN A 46 9.28 -1.91 16.79
CA GLN A 46 9.28 -0.70 17.63
C GLN A 46 9.96 -0.93 18.98
N ARG A 47 9.79 -2.11 19.60
CA ARG A 47 10.46 -2.45 20.87
C ARG A 47 11.91 -2.87 20.68
N ASP A 48 12.28 -3.44 19.54
CA ASP A 48 13.69 -3.70 19.18
C ASP A 48 14.48 -2.38 19.10
N MET A 49 13.90 -1.33 18.50
CA MET A 49 14.50 0.02 18.49
C MET A 49 14.65 0.59 19.92
N VAL A 50 13.60 0.53 20.75
CA VAL A 50 13.68 1.03 22.15
C VAL A 50 14.71 0.25 22.98
N VAL A 51 14.86 -1.06 22.76
CA VAL A 51 15.91 -1.87 23.39
C VAL A 51 17.30 -1.43 22.91
N HIS A 52 17.49 -1.28 21.60
CA HIS A 52 18.74 -0.79 21.01
C HIS A 52 19.15 0.57 21.57
N ASP A 53 18.23 1.54 21.63
CA ASP A 53 18.53 2.90 22.07
C ASP A 53 18.85 2.97 23.58
N LEU A 54 18.20 2.13 24.39
CA LEU A 54 18.54 1.96 25.81
C LEU A 54 19.91 1.25 25.99
N GLN A 55 20.26 0.28 25.14
CA GLN A 55 21.60 -0.33 25.13
C GLN A 55 22.66 0.69 24.73
N GLN A 56 22.40 1.51 23.70
CA GLN A 56 23.29 2.57 23.25
C GLN A 56 23.50 3.60 24.37
N HIS A 57 22.44 4.06 25.03
CA HIS A 57 22.56 5.01 26.14
C HIS A 57 23.40 4.46 27.32
N VAL A 58 23.26 3.17 27.65
CA VAL A 58 24.12 2.51 28.66
C VAL A 58 25.58 2.42 28.20
N GLN A 59 25.84 2.26 26.90
CA GLN A 59 27.20 2.27 26.35
C GLN A 59 27.77 3.69 26.22
N ASP A 60 26.95 4.72 25.95
CA ASP A 60 27.37 6.11 25.90
C ASP A 60 27.75 6.65 27.28
N LEU A 61 26.98 6.33 28.32
CA LEU A 61 27.34 6.61 29.72
C LEU A 61 28.66 5.93 30.13
N LYS A 62 29.00 4.81 29.49
CA LYS A 62 30.26 4.07 29.69
C LYS A 62 31.42 4.63 28.87
N ASN A 63 31.15 5.18 27.67
CA ASN A 63 32.12 5.88 26.81
C ASN A 63 32.48 7.27 27.37
N ALA A 64 31.50 8.02 27.89
CA ALA A 64 31.70 9.30 28.56
C ALA A 64 32.55 9.19 29.85
N SER A 65 32.65 7.97 30.42
CA SER A 65 33.58 7.64 31.50
C SER A 65 35.03 7.37 31.02
N ALA A 66 35.31 7.44 29.72
CA ALA A 66 36.60 7.12 29.10
C ALA A 66 37.20 8.28 28.27
N ASP A 67 36.38 9.09 27.59
CA ASP A 67 36.83 10.10 26.59
C ASP A 67 37.46 11.40 27.18
N GLN A 68 38.33 11.28 28.19
CA GLN A 68 39.08 12.42 28.74
C GLN A 68 40.43 12.68 28.02
N VAL A 69 40.60 12.27 26.75
CA VAL A 69 41.87 12.37 25.98
C VAL A 69 41.64 12.61 24.46
N PRO A 70 42.13 13.73 23.84
CA PRO A 70 41.86 14.06 22.41
C PRO A 70 43.09 14.19 21.46
N VAL A 71 42.90 13.99 20.13
CA VAL A 71 43.93 14.09 19.04
C VAL A 71 43.38 14.67 17.70
N MET A 72 44.28 15.22 16.87
CA MET A 72 44.16 15.95 15.55
C MET A 72 43.90 15.07 14.30
N SER A 73 43.52 15.53 13.07
CA SER A 73 42.93 16.79 12.51
C SER A 73 42.50 16.61 11.01
N TYR A 74 42.49 17.66 10.16
CA TYR A 74 41.96 17.70 8.76
C TYR A 74 43.04 17.91 7.65
N SER A 75 42.94 17.21 6.50
CA SER A 75 43.41 17.67 5.15
C SER A 75 43.21 16.60 4.04
N SER A 76 42.23 16.73 3.11
CA SER A 76 42.16 15.84 1.91
C SER A 76 41.23 16.25 0.75
N THR A 77 40.77 17.51 0.63
CA THR A 77 39.68 17.90 -0.30
C THR A 77 40.12 18.92 -1.36
N ALA A 78 41.06 18.54 -2.24
CA ALA A 78 41.69 19.49 -3.19
C ALA A 78 41.76 19.04 -4.66
N SER A 79 41.27 17.85 -5.04
CA SER A 79 41.80 17.14 -6.23
C SER A 79 40.79 16.73 -7.33
N GLN A 80 39.50 17.07 -7.26
CA GLN A 80 38.47 16.43 -8.12
C GLN A 80 37.59 17.36 -8.99
N LEU A 81 37.83 18.68 -9.04
CA LEU A 81 36.97 19.62 -9.79
C LEU A 81 37.40 19.91 -11.26
N ASN A 82 38.48 19.30 -11.76
CA ASN A 82 39.12 19.71 -13.03
C ASN A 82 38.73 18.92 -14.31
N VAL A 83 37.83 17.93 -14.25
CA VAL A 83 37.63 16.98 -15.38
C VAL A 83 36.37 17.28 -16.23
N VAL A 84 35.47 18.17 -15.78
CA VAL A 84 34.14 18.40 -16.41
C VAL A 84 34.15 19.53 -17.46
N ILE A 85 35.29 19.70 -18.14
CA ILE A 85 35.45 20.52 -19.35
C ILE A 85 35.65 19.52 -20.52
N ARG A 86 34.57 18.89 -21.02
CA ARG A 86 33.79 19.38 -22.18
C ARG A 86 34.73 19.77 -23.34
N ARG A 87 35.05 18.90 -24.30
CA ARG A 87 34.36 17.68 -24.80
C ARG A 87 32.99 17.95 -25.48
N GLN A 88 32.76 19.18 -25.96
CA GLN A 88 31.54 19.60 -26.66
C GLN A 88 31.85 20.46 -27.92
N ASP A 89 32.68 19.95 -28.85
CA ASP A 89 33.28 20.80 -29.90
C ASP A 89 33.60 20.06 -31.25
N LYS A 90 32.64 19.34 -31.90
CA LYS A 90 32.88 18.59 -33.19
C LYS A 90 31.63 18.07 -34.04
N GLN A 91 31.55 18.35 -35.38
CA GLN A 91 31.01 17.57 -36.61
C GLN A 91 29.67 17.89 -37.46
N LEU A 92 29.62 17.81 -38.88
CA LEU A 92 28.56 18.22 -39.98
C LEU A 92 28.70 17.62 -41.57
N GLN A 93 27.70 17.36 -42.63
CA GLN A 93 27.66 17.27 -44.30
C GLN A 93 26.67 16.39 -45.41
N GLU A 94 26.51 16.63 -46.83
CA GLU A 94 26.14 15.82 -48.23
C GLU A 94 25.00 15.95 -49.52
N LYS A 95 24.88 15.15 -50.75
CA LYS A 95 24.28 15.42 -52.25
C LYS A 95 23.70 14.30 -53.43
N ALA A 96 23.13 14.54 -54.74
CA ALA A 96 22.59 13.57 -55.96
C ALA A 96 22.15 13.96 -57.59
N THR A 97 21.74 13.10 -58.68
CA THR A 97 21.22 13.31 -60.24
C THR A 97 20.62 12.06 -61.22
N ALA A 98 20.19 11.77 -62.58
CA ALA A 98 19.83 12.16 -64.12
C ALA A 98 19.11 10.98 -65.13
N THR A 99 18.70 10.74 -66.51
CA THR A 99 18.22 11.19 -68.01
C THR A 99 17.90 10.01 -69.18
N VAL A 100 17.36 9.86 -70.53
CA VAL A 100 16.61 10.44 -71.85
C VAL A 100 15.99 9.46 -73.12
N THR A 101 15.88 9.67 -74.54
CA THR A 101 14.87 9.22 -75.76
C THR A 101 15.35 8.78 -77.31
N THR A 102 14.75 8.48 -78.60
CA THR A 102 13.47 8.07 -79.51
C THR A 102 13.53 7.82 -81.18
N ASP A 103 12.45 7.40 -82.03
CA ASP A 103 11.97 7.64 -83.57
C ASP A 103 11.85 6.64 -84.94
N ALA A 104 11.02 6.86 -86.10
CA ALA A 104 10.69 6.02 -87.45
C ALA A 104 9.84 6.66 -88.75
N CYS A 105 9.31 6.24 -90.03
CA CYS A 105 9.26 5.20 -91.26
C CYS A 105 8.37 5.54 -92.68
N LEU A 106 8.27 4.75 -93.89
CA LEU A 106 7.46 4.94 -95.27
C LEU A 106 7.25 3.68 -96.35
N SER A 107 6.72 3.45 -97.68
CA SER A 107 6.11 3.96 -99.07
C SER A 107 5.34 2.85 -100.05
N ALA A 108 4.88 2.68 -101.40
CA ALA A 108 4.83 3.19 -102.90
C ALA A 108 3.73 2.56 -104.02
N ARG A 109 3.76 2.68 -105.46
CA ARG A 109 2.71 2.30 -106.63
C ARG A 109 3.23 1.95 -108.17
N ASP A 110 2.69 1.69 -109.48
CA ASP A 110 1.50 1.90 -110.53
C ASP A 110 1.34 1.02 -111.95
N TYR A 111 0.43 1.25 -113.03
CA TYR A 111 0.10 0.43 -114.37
C TYR A 111 -0.69 1.03 -115.70
N SER A 112 -0.88 0.38 -116.95
CA SER A 112 -1.66 0.82 -118.28
C SER A 112 -2.06 -0.18 -119.55
N GLU A 113 -2.80 0.19 -120.72
CA GLU A 113 -3.30 -0.66 -121.98
C GLU A 113 -3.97 0.03 -123.33
N ASN A 114 -4.29 -0.60 -124.56
CA ASN A 114 -4.93 -0.05 -125.90
C ASN A 114 -5.36 -0.96 -127.23
N GLN A 115 -6.36 -0.67 -128.19
CA GLN A 115 -6.72 -1.44 -129.54
C GLN A 115 -7.59 -0.80 -130.80
N LEU A 116 -8.05 -1.49 -131.95
CA LEU A 116 -8.66 -0.95 -133.31
C LEU A 116 -9.59 -1.84 -134.36
N ILE A 117 -9.84 -1.49 -135.71
CA ILE A 117 -10.32 -2.21 -137.06
C ILE A 117 -11.36 -1.72 -138.28
N SER A 118 -12.34 -2.50 -138.91
CA SER A 118 -12.66 -2.67 -140.46
C SER A 118 -14.10 -2.48 -141.25
N LEU A 119 -14.31 -2.87 -142.60
CA LEU A 119 -15.50 -2.88 -143.61
C LEU A 119 -16.44 -1.63 -143.61
N ARG A 120 -16.32 -0.66 -144.55
CA ARG A 120 -16.63 0.74 -144.18
C ARG A 120 -17.93 1.42 -144.63
N ASP A 121 -18.32 1.43 -145.91
CA ASP A 121 -19.28 2.47 -146.37
C ASP A 121 -20.76 2.14 -146.13
N ASP A 122 -21.23 0.92 -146.42
CA ASP A 122 -22.54 0.46 -145.91
C ASP A 122 -22.55 0.43 -144.38
N ALA A 123 -21.39 0.14 -143.78
CA ALA A 123 -21.20 0.27 -142.35
C ALA A 123 -21.21 1.72 -141.88
N ILE A 124 -21.03 2.75 -142.72
CA ILE A 124 -21.15 4.17 -142.33
C ILE A 124 -22.62 4.58 -142.23
N GLU A 125 -23.52 4.12 -143.12
CA GLU A 125 -24.95 4.38 -142.93
C GLU A 125 -25.53 3.53 -141.78
N ALA A 126 -25.12 2.27 -141.67
CA ALA A 126 -25.46 1.44 -140.52
C ALA A 126 -24.91 2.06 -139.22
N LYS A 127 -23.66 2.51 -139.21
CA LYS A 127 -23.05 3.25 -138.08
C LYS A 127 -23.65 4.63 -137.88
N ALA A 128 -24.32 5.26 -138.86
CA ALA A 128 -25.06 6.51 -138.63
C ALA A 128 -26.37 6.27 -137.88
N LYS A 129 -27.08 5.17 -138.19
CA LYS A 129 -28.25 4.71 -137.42
C LYS A 129 -27.85 4.17 -136.05
N GLU A 130 -26.76 3.42 -135.97
CA GLU A 130 -26.16 2.94 -134.72
C GLU A 130 -25.63 4.10 -133.88
N LEU A 131 -24.94 5.09 -134.47
CA LEU A 131 -24.55 6.35 -133.81
C LEU A 131 -25.77 7.06 -133.27
N LYS A 132 -26.87 7.19 -134.03
CA LYS A 132 -28.08 7.83 -133.50
C LYS A 132 -28.64 7.06 -132.30
N LEU A 133 -28.76 5.73 -132.39
CA LEU A 133 -29.21 4.90 -131.27
C LEU A 133 -28.26 4.99 -130.06
N VAL A 134 -26.95 5.08 -130.29
CA VAL A 134 -25.91 5.27 -129.27
C VAL A 134 -25.91 6.69 -128.71
N THR A 135 -26.27 7.72 -129.48
CA THR A 135 -26.48 9.09 -129.01
C THR A 135 -27.75 9.16 -128.16
N ASP A 136 -28.89 8.70 -128.68
CA ASP A 136 -30.16 8.62 -127.96
C ASP A 136 -29.99 7.81 -126.65
N ALA A 137 -29.21 6.73 -126.66
CA ALA A 137 -28.87 5.94 -125.46
C ALA A 137 -27.85 6.62 -124.54
N ASN A 138 -26.83 7.30 -125.05
CA ASN A 138 -25.86 8.04 -124.23
C ASN A 138 -26.50 9.26 -123.56
N ASP A 139 -27.45 9.92 -124.22
CA ASP A 139 -28.22 11.02 -123.63
C ASP A 139 -29.24 10.52 -122.60
N GLY A 140 -29.80 9.32 -122.81
CA GLY A 140 -30.56 8.60 -121.78
C GLY A 140 -29.70 8.19 -120.57
N LEU A 141 -28.47 7.71 -120.80
CA LEU A 141 -27.51 7.35 -119.74
C LEU A 141 -26.99 8.59 -119.00
N ARG A 142 -26.81 9.73 -119.67
CA ARG A 142 -26.53 11.02 -119.04
C ARG A 142 -27.66 11.43 -118.12
N ALA A 143 -28.90 11.43 -118.60
CA ALA A 143 -30.06 11.76 -117.76
C ALA A 143 -30.24 10.80 -116.55
N GLN A 144 -29.80 9.54 -116.66
CA GLN A 144 -29.75 8.60 -115.54
C GLN A 144 -28.59 8.90 -114.59
N LEU A 145 -27.41 9.28 -115.10
CA LEU A 145 -26.26 9.69 -114.30
C LEU A 145 -26.56 10.98 -113.52
N ASP A 146 -27.07 12.01 -114.19
CA ASP A 146 -27.49 13.28 -113.58
C ASP A 146 -28.50 13.05 -112.44
N ALA A 147 -29.47 12.14 -112.64
CA ALA A 147 -30.45 11.78 -111.63
C ALA A 147 -29.84 11.02 -110.43
N LEU A 148 -28.89 10.12 -110.68
CA LEU A 148 -28.18 9.39 -109.62
C LEU A 148 -27.19 10.29 -108.86
N GLU A 149 -26.54 11.25 -109.51
CA GLU A 149 -25.69 12.25 -108.85
C GLU A 149 -26.53 13.11 -107.90
N ILE A 150 -27.72 13.55 -108.32
CA ILE A 150 -28.67 14.28 -107.46
C ILE A 150 -29.16 13.40 -106.28
N GLU A 151 -29.49 12.12 -106.51
CA GLU A 151 -29.93 11.22 -105.44
C GLU A 151 -28.82 10.96 -104.40
N VAL A 152 -27.58 10.76 -104.85
CA VAL A 152 -26.40 10.60 -103.99
C VAL A 152 -26.08 11.90 -103.24
N GLU A 153 -26.16 13.07 -103.88
CA GLU A 153 -25.93 14.36 -103.21
C GLU A 153 -26.96 14.59 -102.10
N ILE A 154 -28.25 14.30 -102.34
CA ILE A 154 -29.31 14.39 -101.33
C ILE A 154 -29.07 13.41 -100.17
N ASP A 155 -28.72 12.15 -100.43
CA ASP A 155 -28.44 11.15 -99.37
C ASP A 155 -27.20 11.51 -98.53
N VAL A 156 -26.13 12.03 -99.16
CA VAL A 156 -24.95 12.56 -98.47
C VAL A 156 -25.31 13.78 -97.61
N GLU A 157 -26.11 14.71 -98.12
CA GLU A 157 -26.52 15.90 -97.37
C GLU A 157 -27.42 15.54 -96.17
N LEU A 158 -28.35 14.59 -96.36
CA LEU A 158 -29.21 14.07 -95.29
C LEU A 158 -28.41 13.34 -94.20
N LYS A 159 -27.44 12.50 -94.58
CA LYS A 159 -26.53 11.81 -93.64
C LYS A 159 -25.64 12.79 -92.87
N THR A 160 -25.13 13.82 -93.55
CA THR A 160 -24.34 14.89 -92.92
C THR A 160 -25.18 15.64 -91.88
N LYS A 161 -26.39 16.10 -92.27
CA LYS A 161 -27.34 16.76 -91.36
C LYS A 161 -27.83 15.84 -90.22
N ALA A 162 -27.77 14.51 -90.36
CA ALA A 162 -28.06 13.58 -89.27
C ALA A 162 -26.89 13.49 -88.26
N LEU A 163 -25.66 13.36 -88.76
CA LEU A 163 -24.44 13.32 -87.95
C LEU A 163 -24.19 14.64 -87.19
N GLU A 164 -24.46 15.79 -87.81
CA GLU A 164 -24.36 17.11 -87.17
C GLU A 164 -25.29 17.21 -85.95
N ARG A 165 -26.57 16.83 -86.11
CA ARG A 165 -27.54 16.80 -85.00
C ARG A 165 -27.12 15.82 -83.90
N GLN A 166 -26.60 14.66 -84.27
CA GLN A 166 -26.08 13.69 -83.28
C GLN A 166 -24.88 14.26 -82.51
N SER A 167 -23.95 14.93 -83.19
CA SER A 167 -22.80 15.61 -82.60
C SER A 167 -23.21 16.74 -81.65
N GLN A 168 -24.19 17.56 -82.03
CA GLN A 168 -24.74 18.64 -81.19
C GLN A 168 -25.47 18.07 -79.95
N ASN A 169 -26.24 16.99 -80.10
CA ASN A 169 -26.89 16.31 -78.98
C ASN A 169 -25.87 15.69 -78.00
N LEU A 170 -24.77 15.11 -78.51
CA LEU A 170 -23.68 14.58 -77.68
C LEU A 170 -22.93 15.72 -76.97
N THR A 171 -22.60 16.81 -77.66
CA THR A 171 -21.89 17.97 -77.10
C THR A 171 -22.71 18.61 -75.97
N THR A 172 -23.98 18.92 -76.20
CA THR A 172 -24.86 19.50 -75.17
C THR A 172 -25.17 18.54 -74.00
N SER A 173 -25.02 17.23 -74.20
CA SER A 173 -25.09 16.25 -73.11
C SER A 173 -23.79 16.20 -72.30
N LEU A 174 -22.63 16.30 -72.95
CA LEU A 174 -21.32 16.40 -72.30
C LEU A 174 -21.18 17.69 -71.50
N GLU A 175 -21.68 18.82 -72.01
CA GLU A 175 -21.71 20.10 -71.28
C GLU A 175 -22.50 20.01 -69.97
N LYS A 176 -23.70 19.41 -70.00
CA LYS A 176 -24.52 19.17 -68.79
C LYS A 176 -23.79 18.29 -67.78
N LEU A 177 -23.21 17.17 -68.23
CA LEU A 177 -22.44 16.28 -67.36
C LEU A 177 -21.18 16.94 -66.78
N GLN A 178 -20.57 17.90 -67.50
CA GLN A 178 -19.45 18.70 -66.96
C GLN A 178 -19.91 19.66 -65.87
N VAL A 179 -21.04 20.35 -66.06
CA VAL A 179 -21.64 21.24 -65.05
C VAL A 179 -22.06 20.47 -63.80
N GLU A 180 -22.77 19.34 -63.95
CA GLU A 180 -23.15 18.45 -62.83
C GLU A 180 -21.92 17.95 -62.06
N ARG A 181 -20.89 17.48 -62.77
CA ARG A 181 -19.65 17.00 -62.15
C ARG A 181 -18.91 18.09 -61.37
N GLU A 182 -18.87 19.32 -61.88
CA GLU A 182 -18.19 20.41 -61.17
C GLU A 182 -19.02 20.91 -59.97
N GLY A 183 -20.35 20.95 -60.06
CA GLY A 183 -21.23 21.20 -58.92
C GLY A 183 -21.04 20.18 -57.78
N ILE A 184 -21.02 18.88 -58.12
CA ILE A 184 -20.71 17.80 -57.15
C ILE A 184 -19.30 17.99 -56.55
N ARG A 185 -18.33 18.48 -57.32
CA ARG A 185 -16.97 18.75 -56.85
C ARG A 185 -16.92 19.94 -55.88
N GLU A 186 -17.68 20.99 -56.14
CA GLU A 186 -17.82 22.15 -55.25
C GLU A 186 -18.50 21.76 -53.94
N GLU A 187 -19.62 21.03 -53.98
CA GLU A 187 -20.30 20.48 -52.79
C GLU A 187 -19.37 19.58 -51.96
N LEU A 188 -18.62 18.69 -52.62
CA LEU A 188 -17.61 17.83 -51.99
C LEU A 188 -16.48 18.65 -51.35
N SER A 189 -16.12 19.81 -51.91
CA SER A 189 -15.12 20.71 -51.33
C SER A 189 -15.66 21.47 -50.10
N ALA A 190 -16.90 21.96 -50.18
CA ALA A 190 -17.56 22.69 -49.09
C ALA A 190 -17.85 21.80 -47.88
N THR A 191 -18.34 20.58 -48.11
CA THR A 191 -18.56 19.58 -47.06
C THR A 191 -17.25 19.16 -46.37
N ARG A 192 -16.17 18.95 -47.14
CA ARG A 192 -14.83 18.69 -46.59
C ARG A 192 -14.30 19.86 -45.76
N LEU A 193 -14.49 21.10 -46.22
CA LEU A 193 -14.06 22.30 -45.48
C LEU A 193 -14.84 22.44 -44.18
N LYS A 194 -16.17 22.26 -44.20
CA LYS A 194 -17.02 22.28 -43.00
C LYS A 194 -16.58 21.23 -41.98
N ALA A 195 -16.45 19.97 -42.40
CA ALA A 195 -16.01 18.87 -41.53
C ALA A 195 -14.61 19.12 -40.93
N ARG A 196 -13.71 19.76 -41.69
CA ARG A 196 -12.39 20.16 -41.18
C ARG A 196 -12.50 21.21 -40.06
N VAL A 197 -13.31 22.25 -40.24
CA VAL A 197 -13.51 23.29 -39.22
C VAL A 197 -14.16 22.73 -37.96
N GLU A 198 -15.12 21.80 -38.10
CA GLU A 198 -15.73 21.10 -36.96
C GLU A 198 -14.70 20.24 -36.20
N VAL A 199 -13.80 19.55 -36.89
CA VAL A 199 -12.70 18.79 -36.27
C VAL A 199 -11.68 19.70 -35.57
N GLU A 200 -11.27 20.80 -36.20
CA GLU A 200 -10.35 21.79 -35.60
C GLU A 200 -10.97 22.44 -34.34
N GLY A 201 -12.29 22.70 -34.35
CA GLY A 201 -13.04 23.16 -33.18
C GLY A 201 -13.07 22.14 -32.03
N MET A 202 -13.41 20.87 -32.34
CA MET A 202 -13.42 19.78 -31.34
C MET A 202 -12.03 19.54 -30.73
N GLN A 203 -10.95 19.67 -31.52
CA GLN A 203 -9.57 19.59 -31.02
C GLN A 203 -9.25 20.75 -30.06
N GLY A 204 -9.69 21.98 -30.38
CA GLY A 204 -9.55 23.13 -29.50
C GLY A 204 -10.25 22.94 -28.15
N GLU A 205 -11.49 22.46 -28.15
CA GLU A 205 -12.21 22.10 -26.91
C GLU A 205 -11.51 21.01 -26.10
N LEU A 206 -11.01 19.95 -26.76
CA LEU A 206 -10.32 18.85 -26.09
C LEU A 206 -9.05 19.34 -25.36
N ILE A 207 -8.29 20.25 -25.99
CA ILE A 207 -7.10 20.87 -25.38
C ILE A 207 -7.50 21.71 -24.15
N GLN A 208 -8.55 22.53 -24.24
CA GLN A 208 -9.04 23.32 -23.11
C GLN A 208 -9.51 22.44 -21.93
N ARG A 209 -10.31 21.41 -22.22
CA ARG A 209 -10.78 20.44 -21.21
C ARG A 209 -9.60 19.74 -20.52
N ARG A 210 -8.60 19.27 -21.29
CA ARG A 210 -7.39 18.62 -20.75
C ARG A 210 -6.53 19.58 -19.90
N THR A 211 -6.38 20.83 -20.32
CA THR A 211 -5.64 21.85 -19.55
C THR A 211 -6.31 22.13 -18.21
N LYS A 212 -7.63 22.33 -18.22
CA LYS A 212 -8.43 22.52 -17.00
C LYS A 212 -8.42 21.29 -16.08
N GLN A 213 -8.38 20.08 -16.64
CA GLN A 213 -8.22 18.86 -15.87
C GLN A 213 -6.86 18.81 -15.14
N TYR A 214 -5.75 19.16 -15.81
CA TYR A 214 -4.45 19.25 -15.14
C TYR A 214 -4.42 20.31 -14.01
N GLU A 215 -5.02 21.48 -14.24
CA GLU A 215 -5.12 22.55 -13.22
C GLU A 215 -5.89 22.08 -11.98
N LEU A 216 -7.00 21.38 -12.16
CA LEU A 216 -7.79 20.81 -11.07
C LEU A 216 -7.04 19.69 -10.32
N THR A 217 -6.30 18.83 -11.02
CA THR A 217 -5.47 17.78 -10.41
C THR A 217 -4.34 18.38 -9.56
N LEU A 218 -3.69 19.45 -10.03
CA LEU A 218 -2.68 20.20 -9.27
C LEU A 218 -3.25 20.80 -7.99
N LYS A 219 -4.42 21.46 -8.08
CA LYS A 219 -5.12 22.04 -6.92
C LYS A 219 -5.57 20.98 -5.92
N LEU A 220 -6.05 19.82 -6.38
CA LEU A 220 -6.39 18.70 -5.51
C LEU A 220 -5.14 18.25 -4.73
N HIS A 221 -4.03 17.98 -5.42
CA HIS A 221 -2.79 17.53 -4.79
C HIS A 221 -2.23 18.53 -3.76
N GLU A 222 -2.35 19.84 -4.03
CA GLU A 222 -2.00 20.88 -3.07
C GLU A 222 -2.87 20.82 -1.81
N THR A 223 -4.20 20.67 -1.96
CA THR A 223 -5.10 20.52 -0.80
C THR A 223 -4.89 19.22 -0.02
N GLU A 224 -4.53 18.12 -0.69
CA GLU A 224 -4.18 16.85 -0.03
C GLU A 224 -2.90 16.99 0.80
N SER A 225 -1.89 17.69 0.28
CA SER A 225 -0.65 18.01 1.00
C SER A 225 -0.92 18.88 2.24
N GLN A 226 -1.73 19.93 2.10
CA GLN A 226 -2.16 20.78 3.23
C GLN A 226 -2.97 20.00 4.29
N LEU A 227 -3.83 19.06 3.87
CA LEU A 227 -4.52 18.17 4.81
C LEU A 227 -3.57 17.21 5.53
N HIS A 228 -2.47 16.79 4.89
CA HIS A 228 -1.50 15.89 5.51
C HIS A 228 -0.63 16.58 6.56
N THR A 229 -0.25 17.84 6.36
CA THR A 229 0.47 18.65 7.38
C THR A 229 -0.43 19.02 8.55
N LEU A 230 -1.70 19.35 8.29
CA LEU A 230 -2.71 19.59 9.34
C LEU A 230 -2.99 18.34 10.19
N ARG A 231 -2.97 17.14 9.61
CA ARG A 231 -3.09 15.88 10.37
C ARG A 231 -1.89 15.68 11.29
N SER A 232 -0.67 15.78 10.77
CA SER A 232 0.56 15.59 11.56
C SER A 232 0.68 16.59 12.73
N THR A 233 0.32 17.86 12.51
CA THR A 233 0.28 18.87 13.59
C THR A 233 -0.83 18.60 14.61
N THR A 234 -1.99 18.09 14.19
CA THR A 234 -3.06 17.65 15.12
C THR A 234 -2.63 16.46 15.97
N GLU A 235 -1.93 15.48 15.38
CA GLU A 235 -1.44 14.28 16.05
C GLU A 235 -0.39 14.65 17.13
N GLY A 236 0.60 15.49 16.80
CA GLY A 236 1.57 15.99 17.77
C GLY A 236 0.93 16.79 18.93
N LEU A 237 -0.11 17.58 18.65
CA LEU A 237 -0.83 18.31 19.70
C LEU A 237 -1.61 17.39 20.67
N ASP A 238 -2.19 16.26 20.22
CA ASP A 238 -2.82 15.31 21.14
C ASP A 238 -1.78 14.50 21.93
N GLU A 239 -0.58 14.27 21.39
CA GLU A 239 0.55 13.70 22.13
C GLU A 239 1.04 14.64 23.26
N GLU A 240 1.27 15.93 22.97
CA GLU A 240 1.62 16.94 24.00
C GLU A 240 0.53 17.05 25.07
N LEU A 241 -0.74 17.00 24.64
CA LEU A 241 -1.91 17.11 25.50
C LEU A 241 -2.12 15.83 26.34
N GLN A 242 -1.73 14.65 25.83
CA GLN A 242 -1.67 13.40 26.61
C GLN A 242 -0.48 13.38 27.59
N ALA A 243 0.67 13.92 27.20
CA ALA A 243 1.84 14.04 28.06
C ALA A 243 1.58 14.99 29.24
N THR A 244 0.99 16.17 28.98
CA THR A 244 0.58 17.12 30.03
C THR A 244 -0.53 16.57 30.92
N ARG A 245 -1.54 15.88 30.38
CA ARG A 245 -2.53 15.14 31.19
C ARG A 245 -1.88 14.11 32.11
N SER A 246 -0.88 13.37 31.62
CA SER A 246 -0.16 12.38 32.43
C SER A 246 0.62 13.06 33.57
N ARG A 247 1.34 14.15 33.27
CA ARG A 247 2.01 15.02 34.26
C ARG A 247 1.05 15.69 35.26
N MET A 248 -0.24 15.82 34.94
CA MET A 248 -1.23 16.34 35.90
C MET A 248 -1.58 15.29 36.96
N HIS A 249 -1.90 14.06 36.54
CA HIS A 249 -2.16 12.94 37.44
C HIS A 249 -0.92 12.58 38.32
N GLU A 250 0.28 12.89 37.82
CA GLU A 250 1.59 12.77 38.49
C GLU A 250 1.69 13.71 39.71
N LEU A 251 1.26 14.96 39.54
CA LEU A 251 1.19 15.96 40.61
C LEU A 251 0.16 15.52 41.66
N ASP A 252 -1.03 15.11 41.21
CA ASP A 252 -2.16 14.69 42.08
C ASP A 252 -1.79 13.52 42.99
N ARG A 253 -1.07 12.50 42.48
CA ARG A 253 -0.72 11.34 43.33
C ARG A 253 0.31 11.69 44.40
N LEU A 254 1.35 12.51 44.13
CA LEU A 254 2.20 12.97 45.25
C LEU A 254 1.48 13.94 46.16
N TYR A 255 0.54 14.75 45.65
CA TYR A 255 -0.29 15.59 46.51
C TYR A 255 -1.00 14.71 47.55
N ALA A 256 -1.58 13.58 47.13
CA ALA A 256 -2.18 12.59 48.01
C ALA A 256 -1.15 11.88 48.93
N ASP A 257 -0.04 11.38 48.39
CA ASP A 257 0.94 10.58 49.15
C ASP A 257 1.74 11.44 50.15
N ALA A 258 2.12 12.68 49.81
CA ALA A 258 2.72 13.60 50.76
C ALA A 258 1.71 14.14 51.80
N LYS A 259 0.42 14.26 51.45
CA LYS A 259 -0.64 14.57 52.43
C LYS A 259 -0.84 13.43 53.44
N ARG A 260 -0.72 12.18 53.01
CA ARG A 260 -0.68 10.99 53.90
C ARG A 260 0.55 11.04 54.81
N TRP A 261 1.74 11.15 54.23
CA TRP A 261 2.98 11.20 55.01
C TRP A 261 3.00 12.34 56.05
N LYS A 262 2.42 13.51 55.72
CA LYS A 262 2.23 14.62 56.68
C LYS A 262 1.30 14.25 57.83
N ALA A 263 0.21 13.50 57.57
CA ALA A 263 -0.68 13.01 58.62
C ALA A 263 -0.02 11.93 59.49
N ASP A 264 0.65 10.95 58.88
CA ASP A 264 1.36 9.86 59.58
C ASP A 264 2.48 10.41 60.48
N MET A 265 3.26 11.38 59.98
CA MET A 265 4.31 12.07 60.74
C MET A 265 3.73 12.94 61.87
N THR A 266 2.55 13.54 61.69
CA THR A 266 1.87 14.27 62.77
C THR A 266 1.43 13.30 63.87
N ALA A 267 0.83 12.16 63.51
CA ALA A 267 0.40 11.15 64.47
C ALA A 267 1.57 10.52 65.25
N THR A 268 2.74 10.32 64.62
CA THR A 268 3.95 9.88 65.34
C THR A 268 4.53 10.96 66.24
N LEU A 269 4.49 12.24 65.83
CA LEU A 269 4.89 13.36 66.70
C LEU A 269 3.99 13.46 67.94
N ASP A 270 2.67 13.34 67.76
CA ASP A 270 1.69 13.36 68.85
C ASP A 270 1.89 12.17 69.81
N ALA A 271 2.17 10.97 69.29
CA ALA A 271 2.48 9.80 70.09
C ALA A 271 3.77 9.99 70.92
N MET A 272 4.87 10.45 70.30
CA MET A 272 6.11 10.76 71.02
C MET A 272 5.93 11.89 72.04
N SER A 273 5.07 12.87 71.76
CA SER A 273 4.73 13.95 72.69
C SER A 273 3.96 13.43 73.92
N GLN A 274 3.01 12.51 73.72
CA GLN A 274 2.29 11.83 74.80
C GLN A 274 3.21 10.93 75.64
N GLU A 275 4.12 10.19 75.01
CA GLU A 275 5.11 9.35 75.68
C GLU A 275 6.11 10.18 76.51
N ASN A 276 6.68 11.24 75.93
CA ASN A 276 7.55 12.17 76.65
C ASN A 276 6.81 12.83 77.82
N SER A 277 5.56 13.25 77.61
CA SER A 277 4.69 13.77 78.68
C SER A 277 4.39 12.73 79.78
N HIS A 278 4.37 11.43 79.45
CA HIS A 278 4.23 10.35 80.42
C HIS A 278 5.55 10.13 81.18
N LEU A 279 6.68 10.04 80.49
CA LEU A 279 8.02 9.91 81.09
C LEU A 279 8.34 11.07 82.03
N GLN A 280 7.98 12.31 81.68
CA GLN A 280 8.12 13.48 82.57
C GLN A 280 7.25 13.37 83.83
N ARG A 281 6.02 12.82 83.72
CA ARG A 281 5.15 12.55 84.88
C ARG A 281 5.74 11.46 85.78
N THR A 282 6.24 10.36 85.22
CA THR A 282 6.95 9.31 85.97
C THR A 282 8.19 9.87 86.67
N LEU A 283 9.04 10.60 85.94
CA LEU A 283 10.24 11.23 86.49
C LEU A 283 9.91 12.22 87.61
N ALA A 284 8.82 12.99 87.51
CA ALA A 284 8.37 13.88 88.58
C ALA A 284 7.82 13.13 89.82
N VAL A 285 7.15 11.98 89.62
CA VAL A 285 6.72 11.10 90.71
C VAL A 285 7.93 10.47 91.40
N ASP A 286 8.87 9.90 90.65
CA ASP A 286 10.08 9.30 91.21
C ASP A 286 10.98 10.35 91.87
N THR A 287 11.12 11.56 91.30
CA THR A 287 11.84 12.67 91.95
C THR A 287 11.23 13.02 93.31
N LYS A 288 9.89 13.08 93.41
CA LYS A 288 9.21 13.27 94.71
C LYS A 288 9.41 12.07 95.65
N ARG A 289 9.39 10.84 95.11
CA ARG A 289 9.65 9.62 95.88
C ARG A 289 11.05 9.63 96.48
N PHE A 290 12.07 9.93 95.67
CA PHE A 290 13.46 10.09 96.12
C PHE A 290 13.64 11.28 97.06
N GLN A 291 12.89 12.38 96.92
CA GLN A 291 12.89 13.47 97.90
C GLN A 291 12.32 13.05 99.26
N VAL A 292 11.23 12.25 99.28
CA VAL A 292 10.66 11.70 100.52
C VAL A 292 11.57 10.63 101.13
N GLU A 293 12.16 9.73 100.33
CA GLU A 293 13.16 8.76 100.76
C GLU A 293 14.41 9.47 101.32
N SER A 294 14.91 10.52 100.66
CA SER A 294 16.04 11.32 101.10
C SER A 294 15.73 12.10 102.39
N ALA A 295 14.54 12.68 102.52
CA ALA A 295 14.09 13.34 103.75
C ALA A 295 13.97 12.35 104.91
N ALA A 296 13.37 11.18 104.68
CA ALA A 296 13.25 10.11 105.66
C ALA A 296 14.63 9.58 106.10
N LEU A 297 15.56 9.38 105.17
CA LEU A 297 16.95 9.03 105.48
C LEU A 297 17.67 10.16 106.24
N HIS A 298 17.40 11.42 105.92
CA HIS A 298 17.99 12.59 106.58
C HIS A 298 17.41 12.85 107.98
N ASP A 299 16.16 12.45 108.25
CA ASP A 299 15.57 12.47 109.59
C ASP A 299 15.94 11.23 110.40
N GLN A 300 16.01 10.03 109.79
CA GLN A 300 16.68 8.87 110.38
C GLN A 300 18.14 9.18 110.74
N LEU A 301 18.83 10.00 109.94
CA LEU A 301 20.18 10.47 110.26
C LEU A 301 20.21 11.45 111.42
N LYS A 302 19.27 12.38 111.54
CA LYS A 302 19.15 13.23 112.74
C LYS A 302 18.73 12.42 113.96
N GLU A 303 17.94 11.37 113.80
CA GLU A 303 17.60 10.44 114.88
C GLU A 303 18.79 9.59 115.28
N LEU A 304 19.61 9.10 114.34
CA LEU A 304 20.87 8.43 114.62
C LEU A 304 21.92 9.39 115.21
N GLU A 305 21.98 10.65 114.76
CA GLU A 305 22.86 11.66 115.33
C GLU A 305 22.43 12.03 116.75
N ARG A 306 21.13 12.27 116.99
CA ARG A 306 20.56 12.45 118.33
C ARG A 306 20.72 11.20 119.18
N PHE A 307 20.59 10.01 118.61
CA PHE A 307 20.77 8.75 119.32
C PHE A 307 22.23 8.55 119.69
N VAL A 308 23.19 8.86 118.81
CA VAL A 308 24.63 8.81 119.10
C VAL A 308 25.06 9.92 120.06
N GLN A 309 24.52 11.13 119.96
CA GLN A 309 24.71 12.19 120.96
C GLN A 309 24.08 11.82 122.31
N THR A 310 22.88 11.24 122.31
CA THR A 310 22.22 10.72 123.52
C THR A 310 22.98 9.52 124.07
N GLN A 311 23.55 8.68 123.21
CA GLN A 311 24.38 7.52 123.57
C GLN A 311 25.79 7.94 124.00
N ALA A 312 26.29 9.12 123.60
CA ALA A 312 27.52 9.72 124.12
C ALA A 312 27.29 10.41 125.48
N ILE A 313 26.16 11.11 125.63
CA ILE A 313 25.68 11.63 126.93
C ILE A 313 25.32 10.49 127.87
N GLN A 314 24.78 9.38 127.36
CA GLN A 314 24.58 8.15 128.11
C GLN A 314 25.89 7.44 128.36
N LEU A 315 26.86 7.32 127.44
CA LEU A 315 28.17 6.70 127.73
C LEU A 315 28.93 7.47 128.81
N GLY A 316 28.89 8.81 128.78
CA GLY A 316 29.32 9.68 129.89
C GLY A 316 28.46 9.58 131.17
N LYS A 317 27.49 8.66 131.20
CA LYS A 317 26.64 8.23 132.33
C LYS A 317 26.43 6.70 132.32
N ALA A 318 27.25 5.93 131.60
CA ALA A 318 27.03 4.51 131.31
C ALA A 318 28.31 3.66 131.30
N ASP A 319 29.44 4.25 131.70
CA ASP A 319 30.26 3.56 132.71
C ASP A 319 29.43 3.27 133.99
N ASP A 320 28.44 4.12 134.33
CA ASP A 320 27.49 3.92 135.45
C ASP A 320 26.23 3.05 135.13
N ALA A 321 26.05 2.59 133.89
CA ALA A 321 24.74 2.11 133.39
C ALA A 321 24.82 1.08 132.25
N LYS A 322 25.61 0.01 132.42
CA LYS A 322 25.49 -1.22 131.60
C LYS A 322 24.21 -1.98 131.94
N ALA A 323 23.05 -1.51 131.45
CA ALA A 323 21.78 -2.23 131.50
C ALA A 323 20.91 -1.92 130.26
N SER A 324 20.37 -2.97 129.62
CA SER A 324 19.54 -2.92 128.40
C SER A 324 20.27 -2.33 127.17
N ALA A 325 20.89 -3.17 126.34
CA ALA A 325 20.25 -3.79 125.16
C ALA A 325 19.80 -2.75 124.11
N ALA A 326 20.46 -2.59 122.96
CA ALA A 326 20.76 -3.56 121.89
C ALA A 326 19.55 -3.89 120.99
N GLN A 327 19.23 -2.97 120.08
CA GLN A 327 18.53 -3.27 118.83
C GLN A 327 18.89 -2.23 117.74
N ASP A 328 19.12 -2.70 116.50
CA ASP A 328 19.11 -2.05 115.16
C ASP A 328 19.52 -0.55 115.06
N MET A 329 20.58 -0.11 114.36
CA MET A 329 21.46 -0.66 113.32
C MET A 329 20.80 -1.07 111.98
N GLN A 330 20.49 -0.10 111.10
CA GLN A 330 20.72 -0.23 109.64
C GLN A 330 20.44 1.07 108.83
N LYS A 331 21.03 1.17 107.62
CA LYS A 331 20.66 2.06 106.48
C LYS A 331 20.99 3.56 106.53
N MET A 332 22.26 3.91 106.72
CA MET A 332 22.86 5.06 106.00
C MET A 332 23.98 4.53 105.09
N ASN A 333 23.88 4.71 103.76
CA ASN A 333 25.05 4.67 102.89
C ASN A 333 24.83 5.21 101.46
N HIS A 334 25.92 5.76 100.89
CA HIS A 334 26.18 5.99 99.44
C HIS A 334 25.25 6.95 98.64
N GLN A 335 25.73 8.17 98.31
CA GLN A 335 25.20 8.92 97.13
C GLN A 335 26.05 10.09 96.56
N ILE A 336 27.25 10.41 97.06
CA ILE A 336 27.83 11.77 96.90
C ILE A 336 28.98 11.92 95.86
N GLU A 337 29.64 10.85 95.39
CA GLU A 337 30.90 10.96 94.61
C GLU A 337 30.79 11.44 93.14
N GLY A 338 29.59 11.65 92.59
CA GLY A 338 29.38 11.54 91.13
C GLY A 338 29.60 12.75 90.21
N MET A 339 29.96 13.95 90.67
CA MET A 339 29.64 15.19 89.91
C MET A 339 30.80 16.02 89.28
N GLN A 340 32.06 15.93 89.73
CA GLN A 340 33.02 17.02 89.48
C GLN A 340 33.89 16.94 88.21
N GLU A 341 34.00 15.79 87.53
CA GLU A 341 34.89 15.65 86.34
C GLU A 341 34.36 16.35 85.06
N ARG A 342 33.09 16.76 85.04
CA ARG A 342 32.29 16.83 83.80
C ARG A 342 32.52 18.03 82.87
N ILE A 343 33.20 19.09 83.32
CA ILE A 343 33.12 20.42 82.67
C ILE A 343 34.30 20.72 81.74
N HIS A 344 35.51 20.24 82.03
CA HIS A 344 36.72 20.67 81.31
C HIS A 344 36.88 20.09 79.87
N GLY A 345 36.15 19.03 79.51
CA GLY A 345 36.29 18.41 78.17
C GLY A 345 35.67 19.23 77.02
N LEU A 346 34.58 19.95 77.29
CA LEU A 346 33.63 20.41 76.27
C LEU A 346 34.17 21.46 75.28
N VAL A 347 35.22 22.19 75.63
CA VAL A 347 35.72 23.33 74.83
C VAL A 347 36.71 22.90 73.74
N ALA A 348 37.50 21.85 73.98
CA ALA A 348 38.47 21.35 73.01
C ALA A 348 37.80 20.64 71.80
N GLU A 349 36.61 20.08 72.00
CA GLU A 349 35.87 19.34 70.97
C GLU A 349 35.40 20.25 69.83
N ALA A 350 34.93 21.47 70.15
CA ALA A 350 34.25 22.36 69.22
C ALA A 350 35.09 22.72 67.97
N ASN A 351 36.36 23.11 68.16
CA ASN A 351 37.24 23.51 67.03
C ASN A 351 37.68 22.32 66.17
N ALA A 352 37.82 21.12 66.76
CA ALA A 352 38.07 19.91 65.98
C ALA A 352 36.85 19.53 65.11
N GLU A 353 35.65 19.85 65.57
CA GLU A 353 34.41 19.46 64.92
C GLU A 353 34.09 20.23 63.63
N THR A 354 34.49 21.50 63.54
CA THR A 354 34.29 22.33 62.33
C THR A 354 35.11 21.81 61.14
N LYS A 355 36.40 21.49 61.35
CA LYS A 355 37.26 20.99 60.27
C LYS A 355 36.92 19.56 59.83
N ARG A 356 36.34 18.76 60.73
CA ARG A 356 35.67 17.50 60.35
C ARG A 356 34.40 17.75 59.53
N ARG A 357 33.66 18.85 59.77
CA ARG A 357 32.42 19.19 59.06
C ARG A 357 32.67 19.44 57.57
N GLU A 358 33.64 20.28 57.22
CA GLU A 358 33.99 20.55 55.81
C GLU A 358 34.41 19.28 55.06
N LYS A 359 35.29 18.47 55.68
CA LYS A 359 35.76 17.23 55.07
C LYS A 359 34.64 16.18 54.90
N ARG A 360 33.68 16.14 55.83
CA ARG A 360 32.44 15.35 55.70
C ARG A 360 31.54 15.89 54.60
N VAL A 361 31.37 17.21 54.44
CA VAL A 361 30.53 17.78 53.37
C VAL A 361 31.07 17.45 51.98
N ALA A 362 32.38 17.59 51.74
CA ALA A 362 32.98 17.22 50.46
C ALA A 362 32.89 15.71 50.17
N TYR A 363 33.10 14.88 51.20
CA TYR A 363 32.97 13.43 51.11
C TYR A 363 31.53 12.99 50.81
N VAL A 364 30.55 13.50 51.56
CA VAL A 364 29.11 13.23 51.38
C VAL A 364 28.60 13.74 50.03
N ALA A 365 29.07 14.89 49.53
CA ALA A 365 28.73 15.35 48.18
C ALA A 365 29.26 14.40 47.09
N GLY A 366 30.45 13.83 47.28
CA GLY A 366 31.02 12.81 46.40
C GLY A 366 30.25 11.48 46.46
N GLU A 367 29.90 11.01 47.66
CA GLU A 367 29.07 9.82 47.85
C GLU A 367 27.69 9.99 47.21
N ILE A 368 27.00 11.11 47.44
CA ILE A 368 25.68 11.39 46.85
C ILE A 368 25.75 11.41 45.31
N ALA A 369 26.79 12.03 44.72
CA ALA A 369 26.96 12.04 43.26
C ALA A 369 27.23 10.62 42.71
N HIS A 370 28.01 9.80 43.44
CA HIS A 370 28.28 8.42 43.06
C HIS A 370 27.04 7.52 43.21
N GLU A 371 26.30 7.66 44.31
CA GLU A 371 25.04 6.96 44.58
C GLU A 371 23.96 7.31 43.54
N GLN A 372 23.82 8.58 43.17
CA GLN A 372 22.91 9.01 42.09
C GLN A 372 23.29 8.39 40.74
N LEU A 373 24.59 8.32 40.41
CA LEU A 373 25.05 7.70 39.17
C LEU A 373 24.85 6.17 39.17
N GLN A 374 25.12 5.49 40.28
CA GLN A 374 24.78 4.07 40.45
C GLN A 374 23.27 3.83 40.37
N GLN A 375 22.45 4.69 40.97
CA GLN A 375 20.99 4.59 40.94
C GLN A 375 20.43 4.79 39.53
N LEU A 376 20.97 5.74 38.75
CA LEU A 376 20.62 5.93 37.34
C LEU A 376 21.00 4.70 36.49
N GLN A 377 22.19 4.12 36.72
CA GLN A 377 22.60 2.88 36.04
C GLN A 377 21.70 1.69 36.42
N ALA A 378 21.41 1.49 37.70
CA ALA A 378 20.54 0.41 38.19
C ALA A 378 19.09 0.55 37.65
N ASN A 379 18.53 1.76 37.65
CA ASN A 379 17.23 2.05 37.07
C ASN A 379 17.20 1.75 35.56
N SER A 380 18.24 2.15 34.82
CA SER A 380 18.36 1.90 33.38
C SER A 380 18.46 0.41 33.05
N GLN A 381 19.24 -0.35 33.83
CA GLN A 381 19.34 -1.81 33.72
C GLN A 381 18.02 -2.50 34.07
N SER A 382 17.27 -2.01 35.07
CA SER A 382 15.95 -2.52 35.44
C SER A 382 14.92 -2.30 34.32
N MET A 383 14.91 -1.12 33.70
CA MET A 383 14.06 -0.83 32.54
C MET A 383 14.41 -1.72 31.34
N LEU A 384 15.70 -1.90 31.03
CA LEU A 384 16.16 -2.83 29.98
C LEU A 384 15.67 -4.26 30.23
N ALA A 385 15.81 -4.78 31.46
CA ALA A 385 15.32 -6.11 31.82
C ALA A 385 13.80 -6.24 31.62
N GLY A 386 13.02 -5.20 31.98
CA GLY A 386 11.58 -5.14 31.70
C GLY A 386 11.28 -5.17 30.20
N CYS A 387 12.00 -4.37 29.39
CA CYS A 387 11.87 -4.35 27.94
C CYS A 387 12.20 -5.70 27.29
N TYR A 388 13.24 -6.41 27.74
CA TYR A 388 13.56 -7.76 27.23
C TYR A 388 12.46 -8.79 27.54
N VAL A 389 11.86 -8.75 28.74
CA VAL A 389 10.75 -9.63 29.11
C VAL A 389 9.51 -9.34 28.24
N GLU A 390 9.21 -8.07 28.00
CA GLU A 390 8.11 -7.64 27.13
C GLU A 390 8.35 -7.96 25.65
N HIS A 391 9.55 -7.75 25.12
CA HIS A 391 9.95 -8.17 23.78
C HIS A 391 9.81 -9.68 23.62
N LYS A 392 10.29 -10.49 24.59
CA LYS A 392 10.18 -11.95 24.52
C LYS A 392 8.72 -12.41 24.46
N LYS A 393 7.81 -11.84 25.27
CA LYS A 393 6.37 -12.15 25.19
C LYS A 393 5.79 -11.85 23.81
N LEU A 394 6.14 -10.73 23.20
CA LEU A 394 5.68 -10.38 21.85
C LEU A 394 6.26 -11.30 20.78
N GLN A 395 7.54 -11.67 20.87
CA GLN A 395 8.17 -12.62 19.95
C GLN A 395 7.52 -14.01 20.07
N ASP A 396 7.29 -14.50 21.30
CA ASP A 396 6.59 -15.77 21.55
C ASP A 396 5.13 -15.72 21.03
N GLY A 397 4.46 -14.56 21.12
CA GLY A 397 3.13 -14.33 20.56
C GLY A 397 3.10 -14.31 19.03
N LYS A 398 4.05 -13.59 18.40
CA LYS A 398 4.27 -13.54 16.96
C LYS A 398 4.57 -14.92 16.38
N ASN A 399 5.41 -15.70 17.06
CA ASN A 399 5.73 -17.08 16.66
C ASN A 399 4.50 -17.99 16.70
N LYS A 400 3.64 -17.87 17.73
CA LYS A 400 2.36 -18.59 17.81
C LYS A 400 1.39 -18.18 16.70
N LEU A 401 1.25 -16.89 16.42
CA LEU A 401 0.42 -16.39 15.31
C LEU A 401 0.93 -16.87 13.95
N LYS A 402 2.26 -16.91 13.74
CA LYS A 402 2.89 -17.46 12.54
C LYS A 402 2.62 -18.95 12.38
N GLN A 403 2.74 -19.73 13.45
CA GLN A 403 2.44 -21.17 13.44
C GLN A 403 0.95 -21.45 13.15
N LEU A 404 0.03 -20.67 13.73
CA LEU A 404 -1.41 -20.77 13.43
C LEU A 404 -1.73 -20.40 11.98
N LEU A 405 -1.05 -19.39 11.42
CA LEU A 405 -1.19 -19.03 10.01
C LEU A 405 -0.67 -20.13 9.08
N GLU A 406 0.53 -20.66 9.35
CA GLU A 406 1.13 -21.76 8.59
C GLU A 406 0.26 -23.03 8.62
N GLN A 407 -0.34 -23.35 9.78
CA GLN A 407 -1.34 -24.41 9.88
C GLN A 407 -2.56 -24.08 9.00
N LEU A 408 -3.20 -22.92 9.19
CA LEU A 408 -4.47 -22.58 8.53
C LEU A 408 -4.32 -22.46 7.00
N GLU A 409 -3.16 -22.00 6.52
CA GLU A 409 -2.79 -22.08 5.11
C GLU A 409 -2.64 -23.52 4.61
N ALA A 410 -2.04 -24.42 5.40
CA ALA A 410 -1.94 -25.83 5.04
C ALA A 410 -3.32 -26.52 5.06
N GLU A 411 -4.24 -26.11 5.93
CA GLU A 411 -5.62 -26.63 5.96
C GLU A 411 -6.38 -26.17 4.71
N CYS A 412 -6.28 -24.89 4.35
CA CYS A 412 -6.83 -24.33 3.11
C CYS A 412 -6.28 -25.04 1.86
N LYS A 413 -4.95 -25.26 1.79
CA LYS A 413 -4.31 -26.00 0.68
C LYS A 413 -4.77 -27.47 0.60
N ARG A 414 -5.02 -28.13 1.74
CA ARG A 414 -5.62 -29.48 1.78
C ARG A 414 -7.07 -29.47 1.29
N GLU A 415 -7.87 -28.46 1.66
CA GLU A 415 -9.26 -28.33 1.22
C GLU A 415 -9.35 -28.04 -0.30
N GLN A 416 -8.50 -27.15 -0.81
CA GLN A 416 -8.37 -26.87 -2.25
C GLN A 416 -7.96 -28.12 -3.04
N LEU A 417 -7.00 -28.91 -2.52
CA LEU A 417 -6.62 -30.18 -3.12
C LEU A 417 -7.77 -31.19 -3.12
N GLY A 418 -8.55 -31.27 -2.03
CA GLY A 418 -9.76 -32.09 -1.95
C GLY A 418 -10.83 -31.67 -2.95
N LYS A 419 -11.11 -30.36 -3.07
CA LYS A 419 -12.02 -29.80 -4.09
C LYS A 419 -11.53 -30.11 -5.51
N SER A 420 -10.23 -29.98 -5.77
CA SER A 420 -9.60 -30.34 -7.05
C SER A 420 -9.74 -31.83 -7.39
N GLN A 421 -9.59 -32.71 -6.40
CA GLN A 421 -9.76 -34.16 -6.57
C GLN A 421 -11.23 -34.54 -6.79
N LEU A 422 -12.18 -33.89 -6.11
CA LEU A 422 -13.61 -34.08 -6.31
C LEU A 422 -14.08 -33.59 -7.69
N LEU A 423 -13.54 -32.47 -8.18
CA LEU A 423 -13.71 -32.03 -9.56
C LEU A 423 -13.16 -33.10 -10.52
N GLN A 424 -11.89 -33.50 -10.39
CA GLN A 424 -11.29 -34.52 -11.27
C GLN A 424 -12.08 -35.85 -11.28
N ALA A 425 -12.59 -36.29 -10.12
CA ALA A 425 -13.40 -37.49 -10.02
C ALA A 425 -14.78 -37.35 -10.70
N SER A 426 -15.49 -36.25 -10.49
CA SER A 426 -16.84 -36.04 -11.06
C SER A 426 -16.82 -35.88 -12.59
N TYR A 427 -15.82 -35.18 -13.14
CA TYR A 427 -15.66 -35.04 -14.60
C TYR A 427 -15.28 -36.35 -15.30
N ASN A 428 -14.63 -37.29 -14.61
CA ASN A 428 -14.30 -38.61 -15.16
C ASN A 428 -15.51 -39.56 -15.24
N ILE A 429 -16.57 -39.33 -14.46
CA ILE A 429 -17.70 -40.27 -14.33
C ILE A 429 -18.82 -39.97 -15.34
N LEU A 430 -19.16 -38.70 -15.56
CA LEU A 430 -20.46 -38.35 -16.16
C LEU A 430 -20.48 -38.13 -17.68
N GLY A 431 -19.35 -37.81 -18.33
CA GLY A 431 -19.24 -37.69 -19.80
C GLY A 431 -19.99 -36.53 -20.48
N HIS A 432 -21.20 -36.18 -20.00
CA HIS A 432 -22.15 -35.24 -20.61
C HIS A 432 -22.01 -33.79 -20.15
N HIS A 433 -21.13 -33.50 -19.19
CA HIS A 433 -20.95 -32.16 -18.60
C HIS A 433 -19.53 -31.58 -18.77
N LYS A 434 -18.67 -32.20 -19.61
CA LYS A 434 -17.31 -31.72 -19.88
C LYS A 434 -17.29 -30.20 -20.07
N GLY A 435 -16.50 -29.48 -19.27
CA GLY A 435 -16.32 -28.03 -19.36
C GLY A 435 -17.33 -27.15 -18.62
N HIS A 436 -18.44 -27.65 -18.08
CA HIS A 436 -19.43 -26.82 -17.37
C HIS A 436 -19.04 -26.51 -15.91
N LEU A 437 -18.11 -25.57 -15.72
CA LEU A 437 -17.47 -25.18 -14.46
C LEU A 437 -18.02 -23.85 -13.87
N VAL A 438 -19.30 -23.55 -14.08
CA VAL A 438 -19.96 -22.32 -13.59
C VAL A 438 -20.12 -22.34 -12.06
N ASP A 439 -19.90 -21.20 -11.39
CA ASP A 439 -19.94 -21.02 -9.91
C ASP A 439 -19.21 -22.14 -9.13
N CYS A 440 -18.12 -22.67 -9.71
CA CYS A 440 -17.29 -23.70 -9.10
C CYS A 440 -16.22 -23.12 -8.13
N TRP A 441 -16.28 -21.81 -7.85
CA TRP A 441 -15.39 -21.06 -6.96
C TRP A 441 -13.89 -21.11 -7.34
N LEU A 442 -13.59 -21.46 -8.60
CA LEU A 442 -12.25 -21.63 -9.14
C LEU A 442 -11.44 -20.34 -9.06
N SER A 443 -10.17 -20.46 -8.68
CA SER A 443 -9.19 -19.39 -8.58
C SER A 443 -8.01 -19.62 -9.52
N ASP A 444 -7.10 -18.64 -9.60
CA ASP A 444 -5.88 -18.72 -10.40
C ASP A 444 -4.97 -19.91 -10.03
N ALA A 445 -5.13 -20.46 -8.82
CA ALA A 445 -4.41 -21.63 -8.31
C ALA A 445 -4.98 -22.97 -8.81
N ASP A 446 -6.24 -22.99 -9.24
CA ASP A 446 -6.94 -24.19 -9.73
C ASP A 446 -6.76 -24.35 -11.26
N LEU A 447 -6.53 -23.25 -11.98
CA LEU A 447 -6.31 -23.24 -13.42
C LEU A 447 -5.17 -24.17 -13.90
N PRO A 448 -4.00 -24.30 -13.23
CA PRO A 448 -2.98 -25.28 -13.62
C PRO A 448 -3.46 -26.74 -13.59
N ILE A 449 -4.42 -27.07 -12.73
CA ILE A 449 -5.01 -28.41 -12.63
C ILE A 449 -5.98 -28.62 -13.80
N LEU A 450 -6.80 -27.61 -14.11
CA LEU A 450 -7.66 -27.62 -15.30
C LEU A 450 -6.84 -27.71 -16.61
N VAL A 451 -5.74 -26.95 -16.72
CA VAL A 451 -4.79 -27.05 -17.85
C VAL A 451 -4.32 -28.48 -18.03
N ARG A 452 -3.87 -29.15 -16.95
CA ARG A 452 -3.44 -30.55 -17.01
C ARG A 452 -4.57 -31.53 -17.33
N TYR A 453 -5.78 -31.28 -16.82
CA TYR A 453 -6.96 -32.10 -17.10
C TYR A 453 -7.37 -32.03 -18.56
N PHE A 454 -7.58 -30.83 -19.10
CA PHE A 454 -7.95 -30.65 -20.50
C PHE A 454 -6.84 -31.09 -21.46
N GLN A 455 -5.56 -30.90 -21.10
CA GLN A 455 -4.41 -31.46 -21.84
C GLN A 455 -4.33 -32.99 -21.81
N ALA A 456 -5.13 -33.68 -21.00
CA ALA A 456 -5.22 -35.14 -20.94
C ALA A 456 -6.52 -35.71 -21.57
N LEU A 457 -7.33 -34.89 -22.25
CA LEU A 457 -8.50 -35.36 -22.99
C LEU A 457 -8.13 -35.78 -24.42
N ASP A 458 -8.55 -36.99 -24.81
CA ASP A 458 -8.41 -37.51 -26.18
C ASP A 458 -9.41 -36.92 -27.19
N SER A 459 -10.27 -35.99 -26.74
CA SER A 459 -11.34 -35.36 -27.54
C SER A 459 -11.33 -33.85 -27.34
N PRO A 460 -11.48 -33.04 -28.41
CA PRO A 460 -11.76 -31.62 -28.26
C PRO A 460 -13.13 -31.41 -27.62
N LEU A 461 -13.37 -30.20 -27.14
CA LEU A 461 -14.60 -29.77 -26.51
C LEU A 461 -15.10 -28.51 -27.23
N ASP A 462 -16.42 -28.31 -27.30
CA ASP A 462 -16.94 -27.12 -27.99
C ASP A 462 -16.89 -25.87 -27.10
N VAL A 463 -17.23 -26.01 -25.80
CA VAL A 463 -17.31 -24.90 -24.85
C VAL A 463 -16.67 -25.25 -23.51
N LEU A 464 -15.86 -24.33 -22.97
CA LEU A 464 -15.40 -24.33 -21.58
C LEU A 464 -16.06 -23.18 -20.82
N ASP A 465 -16.94 -23.50 -19.88
CA ASP A 465 -17.80 -22.55 -19.19
C ASP A 465 -17.30 -22.28 -17.77
N LEU A 466 -16.54 -21.19 -17.60
CA LEU A 466 -15.89 -20.77 -16.35
C LEU A 466 -16.58 -19.55 -15.71
N ARG A 467 -17.86 -19.31 -16.02
CA ARG A 467 -18.62 -18.15 -15.51
C ARG A 467 -18.73 -18.11 -13.98
N SER A 468 -18.79 -16.89 -13.44
CA SER A 468 -19.05 -16.61 -12.02
C SER A 468 -18.03 -17.26 -11.06
N ASN A 469 -16.77 -17.36 -11.49
CA ASN A 469 -15.65 -17.87 -10.69
C ASN A 469 -14.78 -16.71 -10.13
N ARG A 470 -13.62 -17.04 -9.55
CA ARG A 470 -12.68 -16.12 -8.89
C ARG A 470 -11.35 -15.96 -9.66
N ILE A 471 -11.39 -16.11 -10.99
CA ILE A 471 -10.22 -15.94 -11.86
C ILE A 471 -9.87 -14.45 -11.95
N THR A 472 -8.58 -14.11 -11.84
CA THR A 472 -8.06 -12.73 -11.92
C THR A 472 -7.07 -12.56 -13.07
N ASP A 473 -6.52 -11.35 -13.23
CA ASP A 473 -5.38 -11.03 -14.09
C ASP A 473 -4.22 -12.04 -13.93
N GLN A 474 -4.00 -12.58 -12.72
CA GLN A 474 -2.95 -13.57 -12.47
C GLN A 474 -3.27 -14.97 -13.01
N GLY A 475 -4.53 -15.28 -13.30
CA GLY A 475 -4.95 -16.53 -13.92
C GLY A 475 -4.85 -16.53 -15.45
N THR A 476 -4.82 -15.35 -16.09
CA THR A 476 -4.75 -15.19 -17.55
C THR A 476 -3.61 -16.00 -18.19
N LYS A 477 -2.43 -16.04 -17.54
CA LYS A 477 -1.27 -16.84 -17.97
C LYS A 477 -1.55 -18.35 -18.04
N HIS A 478 -2.48 -18.87 -17.23
CA HIS A 478 -2.90 -20.27 -17.26
C HIS A 478 -4.03 -20.50 -18.29
N LEU A 479 -4.94 -19.53 -18.45
CA LEU A 479 -5.93 -19.54 -19.54
C LEU A 479 -5.23 -19.59 -20.91
N LEU A 480 -4.16 -18.83 -21.10
CA LEU A 480 -3.33 -18.89 -22.32
C LEU A 480 -2.75 -20.28 -22.61
N LEU A 481 -2.55 -21.15 -21.61
CA LEU A 481 -2.10 -22.54 -21.81
C LEU A 481 -3.22 -23.48 -22.29
N LEU A 482 -4.49 -23.12 -22.07
CA LEU A 482 -5.66 -23.78 -22.66
C LEU A 482 -5.84 -23.40 -24.14
N LEU A 483 -5.44 -22.18 -24.50
CA LEU A 483 -5.69 -21.55 -25.81
C LEU A 483 -4.60 -21.78 -26.86
N GLN A 484 -3.67 -22.72 -26.66
CA GLN A 484 -2.57 -22.92 -27.61
C GLN A 484 -3.05 -23.56 -28.94
N PRO A 485 -2.72 -22.98 -30.12
CA PRO A 485 -3.22 -23.46 -31.42
C PRO A 485 -2.91 -24.92 -31.75
N ARG A 486 -1.83 -25.47 -31.17
CA ARG A 486 -1.37 -26.86 -31.35
C ARG A 486 -2.29 -27.90 -30.70
N ARG A 487 -3.30 -27.49 -29.92
CA ARG A 487 -4.29 -28.41 -29.32
C ARG A 487 -5.74 -27.97 -29.49
N ALA A 488 -6.03 -26.67 -29.60
CA ALA A 488 -7.32 -26.12 -30.04
C ALA A 488 -8.55 -26.87 -29.47
N LEU A 489 -8.57 -27.06 -28.15
CA LEU A 489 -9.52 -27.94 -27.46
C LEU A 489 -10.90 -27.29 -27.21
N PHE A 490 -11.13 -26.05 -27.68
CA PHE A 490 -12.29 -25.22 -27.38
C PHE A 490 -12.67 -24.36 -28.60
N MET A 491 -13.97 -24.23 -28.89
CA MET A 491 -14.50 -23.18 -29.78
C MET A 491 -14.93 -21.93 -29.00
N SER A 492 -15.36 -22.08 -27.75
CA SER A 492 -15.68 -20.97 -26.84
C SER A 492 -15.13 -21.17 -25.43
N ILE A 493 -14.68 -20.10 -24.79
CA ILE A 493 -14.46 -20.02 -23.34
C ILE A 493 -15.29 -18.88 -22.76
N ASN A 494 -16.14 -19.21 -21.78
CA ASN A 494 -17.00 -18.24 -21.10
C ASN A 494 -16.36 -17.88 -19.75
N LEU A 495 -15.95 -16.63 -19.56
CA LEU A 495 -15.26 -16.09 -18.38
C LEU A 495 -16.05 -14.96 -17.70
N GLN A 496 -17.32 -14.79 -18.04
CA GLN A 496 -18.15 -13.71 -17.51
C GLN A 496 -18.25 -13.76 -15.98
N GLU A 497 -18.47 -12.61 -15.36
CA GLU A 497 -18.62 -12.44 -13.89
C GLU A 497 -17.42 -12.86 -13.02
N ASN A 498 -16.24 -13.11 -13.62
CA ASN A 498 -14.99 -13.29 -12.91
C ASN A 498 -14.39 -11.94 -12.47
N TYR A 499 -13.10 -11.92 -12.11
CA TYR A 499 -12.38 -10.76 -11.57
C TYR A 499 -11.17 -10.37 -12.44
N ILE A 500 -11.30 -10.56 -13.76
CA ILE A 500 -10.29 -10.20 -14.76
C ILE A 500 -10.48 -8.73 -15.15
N SER A 501 -9.53 -7.88 -14.77
CA SER A 501 -9.56 -6.44 -15.04
C SER A 501 -9.37 -6.15 -16.54
N PRO A 502 -9.65 -4.91 -17.00
CA PRO A 502 -9.29 -4.47 -18.35
C PRO A 502 -7.80 -4.62 -18.69
N GLN A 503 -6.91 -4.71 -17.69
CA GLN A 503 -5.49 -5.04 -17.90
C GLN A 503 -5.28 -6.55 -18.12
N GLY A 504 -5.96 -7.40 -17.35
CA GLY A 504 -5.97 -8.85 -17.58
C GLY A 504 -6.52 -9.22 -18.97
N ILE A 505 -7.58 -8.54 -19.42
CA ILE A 505 -8.15 -8.72 -20.76
C ILE A 505 -7.13 -8.35 -21.85
N ARG A 506 -6.38 -7.25 -21.68
CA ARG A 506 -5.27 -6.89 -22.59
C ARG A 506 -4.14 -7.92 -22.59
N LEU A 507 -3.74 -8.42 -21.42
CA LEU A 507 -2.71 -9.46 -21.30
C LEU A 507 -3.14 -10.78 -21.96
N LEU A 508 -4.43 -11.13 -21.86
CA LEU A 508 -5.01 -12.28 -22.56
C LEU A 508 -4.99 -12.08 -24.08
N ALA A 509 -5.49 -10.94 -24.57
CA ALA A 509 -5.50 -10.61 -26.00
C ALA A 509 -4.09 -10.64 -26.62
N THR A 510 -3.13 -9.90 -26.05
CA THR A 510 -1.74 -9.89 -26.56
C THR A 510 -1.02 -11.23 -26.37
N GLY A 511 -1.38 -12.01 -25.36
CA GLY A 511 -0.93 -13.39 -25.24
C GLY A 511 -1.42 -14.30 -26.39
N MET A 512 -2.62 -14.05 -26.92
CA MET A 512 -3.18 -14.79 -28.05
C MET A 512 -2.67 -14.27 -29.40
N GLU A 513 -2.48 -12.95 -29.56
CA GLU A 513 -1.76 -12.35 -30.70
C GLU A 513 -0.36 -12.98 -30.85
N GLY A 514 0.37 -13.11 -29.73
CA GLY A 514 1.68 -13.77 -29.66
C GLY A 514 1.68 -15.27 -29.98
N MET A 515 0.50 -15.91 -30.09
CA MET A 515 0.35 -17.29 -30.56
C MET A 515 -0.07 -17.40 -32.04
N GLY A 516 -0.29 -16.27 -32.72
CA GLY A 516 -0.70 -16.22 -34.12
C GLY A 516 -2.21 -16.18 -34.35
N TYR A 517 -3.00 -15.79 -33.33
CA TYR A 517 -4.42 -15.44 -33.54
C TYR A 517 -4.56 -13.97 -33.98
N SER A 518 -5.45 -13.72 -34.94
CA SER A 518 -5.98 -12.38 -35.22
C SER A 518 -7.11 -12.08 -34.24
N ILE A 519 -6.99 -10.99 -33.46
CA ILE A 519 -7.91 -10.67 -32.35
C ILE A 519 -8.83 -9.51 -32.72
N VAL A 520 -10.12 -9.66 -32.40
CA VAL A 520 -11.15 -8.61 -32.43
C VAL A 520 -11.82 -8.56 -31.06
N ILE A 521 -11.96 -7.37 -30.47
CA ILE A 521 -12.60 -7.19 -29.15
C ILE A 521 -13.83 -6.29 -29.31
N GLN A 522 -15.00 -6.79 -28.90
CA GLN A 522 -16.28 -6.07 -28.94
C GLN A 522 -17.07 -6.36 -27.65
N ASP A 523 -17.52 -5.33 -26.94
CA ASP A 523 -18.41 -5.41 -25.76
C ASP A 523 -18.04 -6.45 -24.68
N GLY A 524 -16.74 -6.68 -24.48
CA GLY A 524 -16.22 -7.65 -23.51
C GLY A 524 -16.07 -9.08 -24.07
N ARG A 525 -16.31 -9.31 -25.36
CA ARG A 525 -16.04 -10.55 -26.08
C ARG A 525 -14.77 -10.40 -26.92
N VAL A 526 -13.85 -11.35 -26.78
CA VAL A 526 -12.57 -11.44 -27.50
C VAL A 526 -12.72 -12.57 -28.52
N GLU A 527 -12.85 -12.22 -29.80
CA GLU A 527 -12.89 -13.17 -30.91
C GLU A 527 -11.50 -13.34 -31.51
N ALA A 528 -11.09 -14.59 -31.70
CA ALA A 528 -9.72 -14.94 -32.03
C ALA A 528 -9.69 -15.92 -33.21
N THR A 529 -9.23 -15.47 -34.37
CA THR A 529 -9.18 -16.28 -35.60
C THR A 529 -7.76 -16.78 -35.84
N ASP A 530 -7.57 -18.10 -35.92
CA ASP A 530 -6.25 -18.68 -36.24
C ASP A 530 -5.93 -18.64 -37.75
N THR A 531 -4.69 -18.97 -38.11
CA THR A 531 -4.21 -18.99 -39.51
C THR A 531 -4.86 -20.07 -40.38
N SER A 532 -5.69 -20.96 -39.81
CA SER A 532 -6.54 -21.92 -40.55
C SER A 532 -8.00 -21.46 -40.66
N GLY A 533 -8.33 -20.26 -40.19
CA GLY A 533 -9.68 -19.68 -40.22
C GLY A 533 -10.61 -20.17 -39.11
N ARG A 534 -10.09 -20.86 -38.09
CA ARG A 534 -10.91 -21.29 -36.94
C ARG A 534 -11.08 -20.13 -35.98
N VAL A 535 -12.34 -19.82 -35.66
CA VAL A 535 -12.71 -18.78 -34.69
C VAL A 535 -12.86 -19.41 -33.31
N LEU A 536 -12.15 -18.86 -32.34
CA LEU A 536 -12.27 -19.08 -30.91
C LEU A 536 -12.93 -17.84 -30.29
N ILE A 537 -13.94 -18.02 -29.46
CA ILE A 537 -14.63 -16.95 -28.74
C ILE A 537 -14.24 -16.99 -27.27
N VAL A 538 -13.82 -15.86 -26.68
CA VAL A 538 -13.54 -15.75 -25.25
C VAL A 538 -14.34 -14.59 -24.67
N ASP A 539 -15.44 -14.88 -23.98
CA ASP A 539 -16.34 -13.87 -23.43
C ASP A 539 -15.96 -13.51 -21.98
N VAL A 540 -15.44 -12.30 -21.79
CA VAL A 540 -15.02 -11.70 -20.52
C VAL A 540 -15.94 -10.55 -20.08
N SER A 541 -17.16 -10.46 -20.61
CA SER A 541 -18.15 -9.46 -20.19
C SER A 541 -18.52 -9.57 -18.71
N ASN A 542 -19.00 -8.47 -18.11
CA ASN A 542 -19.39 -8.38 -16.69
C ASN A 542 -18.31 -8.78 -15.65
N ASN A 543 -17.02 -8.83 -16.04
CA ASN A 543 -15.93 -9.02 -15.09
C ASN A 543 -15.78 -7.83 -14.12
N LYS A 544 -15.27 -8.11 -12.92
CA LYS A 544 -15.09 -7.16 -11.81
C LYS A 544 -13.61 -6.91 -11.55
N ASP A 545 -13.29 -5.91 -10.74
CA ASP A 545 -11.92 -5.68 -10.26
C ASP A 545 -11.57 -6.70 -9.15
N ALA A 546 -10.40 -7.33 -9.23
CA ALA A 546 -9.87 -8.22 -8.19
C ALA A 546 -9.73 -7.56 -6.81
N ALA A 547 -9.69 -6.22 -6.73
CA ALA A 547 -9.83 -5.48 -5.48
C ALA A 547 -11.12 -5.84 -4.70
N ALA A 548 -12.19 -6.27 -5.38
CA ALA A 548 -13.43 -6.72 -4.75
C ALA A 548 -13.36 -8.13 -4.14
N LEU A 549 -12.30 -8.92 -4.41
CA LEU A 549 -12.02 -10.17 -3.67
C LEU A 549 -11.45 -9.88 -2.29
N VAL A 550 -10.75 -8.75 -2.13
CA VAL A 550 -10.27 -8.28 -0.84
C VAL A 550 -11.41 -7.52 -0.15
N PHE A 551 -12.09 -8.19 0.79
CA PHE A 551 -12.84 -7.45 1.80
C PHE A 551 -11.84 -6.67 2.66
N THR A 552 -11.52 -5.46 2.22
CA THR A 552 -10.95 -4.44 3.09
C THR A 552 -12.04 -4.09 4.09
N PRO A 553 -11.88 -4.38 5.40
CA PRO A 553 -12.78 -3.83 6.38
C PRO A 553 -12.61 -2.32 6.29
N SER A 554 -13.67 -1.60 5.90
CA SER A 554 -13.64 -0.13 5.95
C SER A 554 -13.19 0.25 7.35
N SER A 555 -12.10 1.03 7.46
CA SER A 555 -11.32 1.17 8.70
C SER A 555 -12.08 1.90 9.81
N VAL A 556 -13.05 1.21 10.42
CA VAL A 556 -13.69 1.58 11.68
C VAL A 556 -12.56 1.67 12.69
N LYS A 557 -12.14 2.90 13.01
CA LYS A 557 -11.11 3.18 14.01
C LYS A 557 -11.57 2.56 15.32
N LEU A 558 -11.03 1.38 15.65
CA LEU A 558 -11.51 0.60 16.77
C LEU A 558 -11.13 1.31 18.06
N ALA A 559 -12.09 2.01 18.66
CA ALA A 559 -11.87 2.84 19.83
C ALA A 559 -11.53 1.98 21.06
N LYS A 560 -10.25 1.65 21.24
CA LYS A 560 -9.75 0.98 22.44
C LYS A 560 -9.27 1.98 23.48
N VAL A 561 -10.28 2.48 24.20
CA VAL A 561 -10.35 2.49 25.68
C VAL A 561 -9.00 2.56 26.40
N LYS A 562 -8.77 3.68 27.07
CA LYS A 562 -7.68 3.87 28.04
C LYS A 562 -7.84 2.92 29.24
N THR A 563 -6.93 1.97 29.41
CA THR A 563 -6.68 1.34 30.73
C THR A 563 -5.49 2.02 31.38
N LEU A 564 -5.76 2.73 32.48
CA LEU A 564 -4.80 3.61 33.17
C LEU A 564 -3.79 2.83 34.02
N LYS A 565 -2.51 3.25 33.98
CA LYS A 565 -1.58 3.51 35.10
C LYS A 565 -0.10 3.32 34.68
N PRO A 566 0.86 3.86 35.46
CA PRO A 566 0.71 4.84 36.54
C PRO A 566 1.00 6.26 36.05
N ALA A 567 0.45 7.24 36.74
CA ALA A 567 1.21 8.47 36.95
C ALA A 567 1.98 8.30 38.27
N SER A 568 3.24 8.69 38.29
CA SER A 568 4.04 8.82 39.50
C SER A 568 3.68 10.11 40.25
N VAL A 569 4.59 11.04 40.51
CA VAL A 569 4.67 11.63 41.86
C VAL A 569 5.45 12.98 41.88
N SER A 570 4.78 14.15 41.74
CA SER A 570 5.45 15.49 41.70
C SER A 570 4.91 16.71 42.53
N LYS A 571 4.30 16.48 43.71
CA LYS A 571 4.42 17.27 44.99
C LYS A 571 3.38 18.38 45.33
N PRO A 572 2.92 18.48 46.60
CA PRO A 572 2.14 19.62 47.10
C PRO A 572 3.03 20.80 47.55
N GLY A 573 2.55 22.03 47.36
CA GLY A 573 3.15 23.24 47.94
C GLY A 573 2.34 23.81 49.11
N ARG A 574 2.61 23.34 50.35
CA ARG A 574 2.45 24.06 51.64
C ARG A 574 2.88 23.22 52.85
#